data_AF-A0AAW0E1M3-F1
#
_entry.id   AF-A0AAW0E1M3-F1
#
_cell.length_a   1.000
_cell.length_b   1.000
_cell.length_c   1.000
_cell.angle_alpha   90.00
_cell.angle_beta   90.00
_cell.angle_gamma   90.00
#
_symmetry.space_group_name_H-M   'P 1'
#
loop_
_entity.id
_entity.type
_entity.pdbx_description
1 polymer ?
#
loop_
_entity_poly.entity_id
_entity_poly.type
_entity_poly.pdbx_seq_one_letter_code
_entity_poly.pdbx_strand_id
1 'polypeptide(L)'
;MSATIQTIQRLASARLLSSSSLIVPHNVPAPSDQLTADLQSLAASAQRAAASVLCSSILAGHTSESDDFDDAAIWLGKGAYGTGNEQAVLNSLGIPGGRISSVELSSDTHIPKTVNSSTTTPELSALSAKLAELQDLHCFSVQPDNGGSQVIYSLIGKKANGWAGLVGIGIWSDN
;
A
#
# COMPACT_ATOMS: atom_id res chain seq x y z
N MET A 1 -2.43 17.46 -0.08
CA MET A 1 -2.50 16.29 -0.98
C MET A 1 -1.12 15.65 -0.98
N SER A 2 -1.01 14.40 -0.54
CA SER A 2 0.27 13.71 -0.32
C SER A 2 1.11 13.52 -1.60
N ALA A 3 2.44 13.49 -1.47
CA ALA A 3 3.38 13.20 -2.55
C ALA A 3 3.20 11.78 -3.11
N THR A 4 2.80 10.80 -2.30
CA THR A 4 2.46 9.44 -2.74
C THR A 4 1.31 9.48 -3.73
N ILE A 5 0.23 10.15 -3.35
CA ILE A 5 -0.98 10.27 -4.16
C ILE A 5 -0.67 10.98 -5.49
N GLN A 6 0.06 12.09 -5.45
CA GLN A 6 0.44 12.84 -6.67
C GLN A 6 1.28 11.98 -7.61
N THR A 7 2.24 11.24 -7.06
CA THR A 7 3.12 10.37 -7.84
C THR A 7 2.34 9.22 -8.46
N ILE A 8 1.50 8.54 -7.68
CA ILE A 8 0.65 7.47 -8.21
C ILE A 8 -0.29 8.03 -9.26
N GLN A 9 -0.99 9.14 -9.04
CA GLN A 9 -1.86 9.75 -10.06
C GLN A 9 -1.13 10.10 -11.35
N ARG A 10 0.13 10.52 -11.27
CA ARG A 10 0.93 10.81 -12.47
C ARG A 10 1.30 9.53 -13.23
N LEU A 11 1.52 8.44 -12.50
CA LEU A 11 1.90 7.15 -13.07
C LEU A 11 0.69 6.29 -13.47
N ALA A 12 -0.46 6.51 -12.84
CA ALA A 12 -1.63 5.64 -12.83
C ALA A 12 -2.79 6.22 -13.64
N SER A 13 -3.53 5.35 -14.30
CA SER A 13 -4.88 5.65 -14.78
C SER A 13 -5.89 5.37 -13.66
N ALA A 14 -5.82 6.13 -12.57
CA ALA A 14 -6.67 5.96 -11.39
C ALA A 14 -7.35 7.28 -10.97
N ARG A 15 -8.56 7.16 -10.41
CA ARG A 15 -9.29 8.27 -9.80
C ARG A 15 -9.15 8.26 -8.28
N LEU A 16 -9.13 9.46 -7.70
CA LEU A 16 -9.31 9.64 -6.26
C LEU A 16 -10.80 9.77 -5.95
N LEU A 17 -11.25 8.94 -5.01
CA LEU A 17 -12.59 9.06 -4.45
C LEU A 17 -12.45 9.71 -3.07
N SER A 18 -12.60 11.05 -3.03
CA SER A 18 -12.51 11.94 -1.86
C SER A 18 -11.17 12.67 -1.67
N SER A 19 -11.17 13.68 -0.77
CA SER A 19 -9.99 14.37 -0.20
C SER A 19 -9.09 13.46 0.64
N SER A 20 -9.51 12.21 0.85
CA SER A 20 -8.91 11.19 1.68
C SER A 20 -8.29 10.10 0.79
N SER A 21 -7.12 9.61 1.20
CA SER A 21 -6.16 8.76 0.48
C SER A 21 -6.69 7.40 -0.03
N LEU A 22 -7.75 7.37 -0.85
CA LEU A 22 -8.29 6.17 -1.50
C LEU A 22 -8.13 6.25 -3.01
N ILE A 23 -7.37 5.31 -3.56
CA ILE A 23 -7.10 5.17 -4.99
C ILE A 23 -7.98 4.07 -5.57
N VAL A 24 -8.72 4.39 -6.63
CA VAL A 24 -9.57 3.44 -7.33
C VAL A 24 -9.27 3.49 -8.83
N PRO A 25 -8.91 2.36 -9.47
CA PRO A 25 -8.79 2.27 -10.92
C PRO A 25 -10.02 2.82 -11.65
N HIS A 26 -9.84 3.48 -12.80
CA HIS A 26 -10.96 4.03 -13.56
C HIS A 26 -11.97 2.96 -14.01
N ASN A 27 -11.49 1.76 -14.32
CA ASN A 27 -12.28 0.61 -14.79
C ASN A 27 -12.97 -0.19 -13.67
N VAL A 28 -12.76 0.18 -12.40
CA VAL A 28 -13.34 -0.52 -11.25
C VAL A 28 -14.51 0.30 -10.70
N PRO A 29 -15.67 -0.31 -10.41
CA PRO A 29 -16.76 0.38 -9.72
C PRO A 29 -16.31 0.91 -8.36
N ALA A 30 -16.82 2.09 -7.98
CA ALA A 30 -16.57 2.63 -6.65
C ALA A 30 -17.01 1.62 -5.56
N PRO A 31 -16.25 1.47 -4.47
CA PRO A 31 -16.68 0.68 -3.33
C PRO A 31 -17.91 1.34 -2.66
N SER A 32 -18.63 0.59 -1.83
CA SER A 32 -19.71 1.15 -1.01
C SER A 32 -19.19 2.20 -0.02
N ASP A 33 -20.06 3.06 0.49
CA ASP A 33 -19.66 4.10 1.46
C ASP A 33 -19.03 3.50 2.73
N GLN A 34 -19.59 2.40 3.23
CA GLN A 34 -19.02 1.69 4.38
C GLN A 34 -17.61 1.17 4.08
N LEU A 35 -17.41 0.53 2.93
CA LEU A 35 -16.10 0.01 2.54
C LEU A 35 -15.11 1.16 2.28
N THR A 36 -15.57 2.27 1.73
CA THR A 36 -14.79 3.50 1.56
C THR A 36 -14.29 4.01 2.91
N ALA A 37 -15.17 4.12 3.91
CA ALA A 37 -14.81 4.55 5.26
C ALA A 37 -13.83 3.58 5.93
N ASP A 38 -14.02 2.27 5.76
CA ASP A 38 -13.12 1.25 6.29
C ASP A 38 -11.71 1.35 5.68
N LEU A 39 -11.61 1.54 4.37
CA LEU A 39 -10.33 1.68 3.67
C LEU A 39 -9.62 2.99 4.02
N GLN A 40 -10.37 4.08 4.17
CA GLN A 40 -9.81 5.34 4.68
C GLN A 40 -9.30 5.19 6.12
N SER A 41 -10.03 4.45 6.96
CA SER A 41 -9.60 4.13 8.33
C SER A 41 -8.35 3.25 8.33
N LEU A 42 -8.19 2.34 7.34
CA LEU A 42 -6.98 1.55 7.15
C LEU A 42 -5.78 2.44 6.80
N ALA A 43 -5.90 3.32 5.81
CA ALA A 43 -4.83 4.27 5.45
C ALA A 43 -4.44 5.17 6.64
N ALA A 44 -5.43 5.72 7.34
CA ALA A 44 -5.17 6.55 8.53
C ALA A 44 -4.51 5.75 9.67
N SER A 45 -4.80 4.46 9.80
CA SER A 45 -4.13 3.59 10.76
C SER A 45 -2.69 3.29 10.34
N ALA A 46 -2.44 3.09 9.05
CA ALA A 46 -1.10 2.89 8.50
C ALA A 46 -0.22 4.12 8.77
N GLN A 47 -0.74 5.32 8.51
CA GLN A 47 -0.02 6.55 8.78
C GLN A 47 0.35 6.73 10.26
N ARG A 48 -0.60 6.46 11.17
CA ARG A 48 -0.33 6.54 12.62
C ARG A 48 0.68 5.50 13.08
N ALA A 49 0.60 4.29 12.54
CA ALA A 49 1.56 3.23 12.83
C ALA A 49 2.96 3.63 12.34
N ALA A 50 3.07 4.13 11.11
CA ALA A 50 4.32 4.60 10.53
C ALA A 50 4.97 5.69 11.40
N ALA A 51 4.19 6.71 11.77
CA ALA A 51 4.63 7.79 12.66
C ALA A 51 5.07 7.27 14.05
N SER A 52 4.38 6.26 14.61
CA SER A 52 4.71 5.69 15.92
C SER A 52 6.08 4.98 15.95
N VAL A 53 6.58 4.58 14.78
CA VAL A 53 7.87 3.92 14.62
C VAL A 53 8.86 4.75 13.80
N LEU A 54 8.63 6.07 13.69
CA LEU A 54 9.53 7.01 13.02
C LEU A 54 9.84 6.67 11.55
N CYS A 55 8.85 6.16 10.83
CA CYS A 55 8.91 6.01 9.37
C CYS A 55 7.78 6.79 8.70
N SER A 56 7.99 7.17 7.43
CA SER A 56 7.02 7.92 6.63
C SER A 56 5.93 7.02 6.06
N SER A 57 6.30 5.80 5.65
CA SER A 57 5.42 4.74 5.15
C SER A 57 5.69 3.44 5.89
N ILE A 58 4.62 2.77 6.35
CA ILE A 58 4.73 1.45 6.96
C ILE A 58 5.10 0.37 5.94
N LEU A 59 4.78 0.61 4.66
CA LEU A 59 5.08 -0.32 3.58
C LEU A 59 6.55 -0.28 3.17
N ALA A 60 7.12 0.92 3.04
CA ALA A 60 8.54 1.07 2.79
C ALA A 60 9.38 0.78 4.05
N GLY A 61 8.82 1.03 5.23
CA GLY A 61 9.49 0.88 6.51
C GLY A 61 10.71 1.80 6.63
N HIS A 62 11.71 1.35 7.40
CA HIS A 62 12.94 2.13 7.64
C HIS A 62 13.92 2.11 6.46
N THR A 63 13.54 1.48 5.33
CA THR A 63 14.40 1.37 4.15
C THR A 63 14.25 2.54 3.19
N SER A 64 13.26 3.42 3.41
CA SER A 64 13.08 4.65 2.63
C SER A 64 13.87 5.80 3.24
N GLU A 65 14.65 6.49 2.41
CA GLU A 65 15.38 7.71 2.81
C GLU A 65 14.53 8.99 2.74
N SER A 66 13.23 8.86 2.40
CA SER A 66 12.33 10.00 2.22
C SER A 66 11.26 10.08 3.29
N ASP A 67 11.13 11.27 3.87
CA ASP A 67 10.10 11.61 4.85
C ASP A 67 8.76 12.05 4.22
N ASP A 68 8.73 12.22 2.89
CA ASP A 68 7.61 12.88 2.18
C ASP A 68 6.47 11.94 1.72
N PHE A 69 6.63 10.63 1.87
CA PHE A 69 5.67 9.64 1.35
C PHE A 69 4.82 9.03 2.47
N ASP A 70 3.50 9.01 2.27
CA ASP A 70 2.55 8.30 3.13
C ASP A 70 2.02 7.02 2.46
N ASP A 71 1.26 6.23 3.22
CA ASP A 71 0.50 5.10 2.68
C ASP A 71 -0.92 5.54 2.30
N ALA A 72 -1.34 5.19 1.08
CA ALA A 72 -2.70 5.37 0.59
C ALA A 72 -3.44 4.03 0.52
N ALA A 73 -4.74 4.04 0.81
CA ALA A 73 -5.59 2.88 0.59
C ALA A 73 -5.91 2.71 -0.89
N ILE A 74 -6.10 1.46 -1.30
CA ILE A 74 -6.50 1.12 -2.67
C ILE A 74 -7.70 0.17 -2.69
N TRP A 75 -8.53 0.31 -3.72
CA TRP A 75 -9.61 -0.62 -4.03
C TRP A 75 -9.49 -1.08 -5.48
N LEU A 76 -9.26 -2.38 -5.68
CA LEU A 76 -9.11 -3.01 -7.00
C LEU A 76 -10.38 -3.73 -7.48
N GLY A 77 -11.37 -3.89 -6.60
CA GLY A 77 -12.62 -4.56 -6.94
C GLY A 77 -12.46 -6.07 -7.12
N LYS A 78 -13.39 -6.66 -7.88
CA LYS A 78 -13.37 -8.09 -8.20
C LYS A 78 -12.24 -8.39 -9.19
N GLY A 79 -11.52 -9.49 -8.97
CA GLY A 79 -10.45 -9.93 -9.88
C GLY A 79 -9.55 -11.00 -9.29
N ALA A 80 -8.51 -11.35 -10.03
CA ALA A 80 -7.45 -12.25 -9.60
C ALA A 80 -6.19 -11.42 -9.30
N TYR A 81 -6.10 -10.93 -8.06
CA TYR A 81 -5.00 -10.08 -7.59
C TYR A 81 -4.23 -10.70 -6.42
N GLY A 82 -4.31 -12.03 -6.26
CA GLY A 82 -3.57 -12.74 -5.23
C GLY A 82 -2.10 -12.93 -5.60
N THR A 83 -1.32 -13.47 -4.66
CA THR A 83 0.10 -13.79 -4.83
C THR A 83 0.39 -14.43 -6.20
N GLY A 84 1.40 -13.91 -6.90
CA GLY A 84 1.76 -14.30 -8.27
C GLY A 84 1.00 -13.52 -9.37
N ASN A 85 0.08 -12.61 -9.02
CA ASN A 85 -0.64 -11.75 -9.96
C ASN A 85 -0.32 -10.25 -9.71
N GLU A 86 0.86 -9.93 -9.21
CA GLU A 86 1.29 -8.57 -8.90
C GLU A 86 1.25 -7.69 -10.15
N GLN A 87 1.58 -8.24 -11.32
CA GLN A 87 1.46 -7.52 -12.60
C GLN A 87 0.00 -7.11 -12.92
N ALA A 88 -0.99 -7.92 -12.51
CA ALA A 88 -2.40 -7.58 -12.69
C ALA A 88 -2.80 -6.39 -11.81
N VAL A 89 -2.24 -6.29 -10.60
CA VAL A 89 -2.43 -5.13 -9.71
C VAL A 89 -1.89 -3.86 -10.37
N LEU A 90 -0.65 -3.91 -10.88
CA LEU A 90 -0.03 -2.77 -11.56
C LEU A 90 -0.82 -2.34 -12.80
N ASN A 91 -1.18 -3.30 -13.64
CA ASN A 91 -1.98 -3.05 -14.85
C ASN A 91 -3.34 -2.43 -14.50
N SER A 92 -3.99 -2.88 -13.43
CA SER A 92 -5.25 -2.31 -12.97
C SER A 92 -5.08 -0.87 -12.51
N LEU A 93 -3.99 -0.54 -11.83
CA LEU A 93 -3.68 0.83 -11.45
C LEU A 93 -3.15 1.65 -12.63
N GLY A 94 -2.79 1.02 -13.75
CA GLY A 94 -2.12 1.68 -14.88
C GLY A 94 -0.69 2.10 -14.56
N ILE A 95 -0.09 1.53 -13.52
CA ILE A 95 1.30 1.78 -13.13
C ILE A 95 2.20 1.00 -14.11
N PRO A 96 3.26 1.62 -14.66
CA PRO A 96 4.21 0.91 -15.50
C PRO A 96 4.78 -0.31 -14.78
N GLY A 97 4.98 -1.40 -15.52
CA GLY A 97 5.70 -2.56 -15.00
C GLY A 97 7.13 -2.21 -14.58
N GLY A 98 7.75 -3.15 -13.88
CA GLY A 98 9.14 -3.06 -13.46
C GLY A 98 9.57 -4.34 -12.78
N ARG A 99 10.71 -4.30 -12.09
CA ARG A 99 11.19 -5.42 -11.31
C ARG A 99 10.34 -5.59 -10.05
N ILE A 100 9.51 -6.62 -10.04
CA ILE A 100 8.67 -7.00 -8.90
C ILE A 100 9.48 -7.84 -7.93
N SER A 101 9.43 -7.51 -6.64
CA SER A 101 10.03 -8.28 -5.55
C SER A 101 9.02 -8.53 -4.44
N SER A 102 8.96 -9.75 -3.91
CA SER A 102 8.12 -10.03 -2.75
C SER A 102 8.70 -9.34 -1.52
N VAL A 103 7.83 -8.76 -0.70
CA VAL A 103 8.19 -8.16 0.59
C VAL A 103 7.67 -9.06 1.70
N GLU A 104 8.56 -9.53 2.55
CA GLU A 104 8.21 -10.46 3.61
C GLU A 104 7.38 -9.77 4.70
N LEU A 105 6.24 -10.35 5.03
CA LEU A 105 5.37 -9.92 6.12
C LEU A 105 5.70 -10.70 7.39
N SER A 106 5.58 -10.03 8.54
CA SER A 106 5.55 -10.72 9.84
C SER A 106 4.29 -11.58 9.95
N SER A 107 4.44 -12.84 10.37
CA SER A 107 3.31 -13.76 10.60
C SER A 107 2.35 -13.27 11.67
N ASP A 108 2.85 -12.50 12.63
CA ASP A 108 2.09 -12.13 13.82
C ASP A 108 1.38 -10.79 13.61
N THR A 109 2.01 -9.86 12.89
CA THR A 109 1.51 -8.49 12.73
C THR A 109 1.02 -8.18 11.33
N HIS A 110 1.30 -9.02 10.33
CA HIS A 110 1.01 -8.78 8.92
C HIS A 110 1.65 -7.52 8.34
N ILE A 111 2.62 -6.94 9.05
CA ILE A 111 3.38 -5.74 8.67
C ILE A 111 4.70 -6.17 8.02
N PRO A 112 5.21 -5.43 7.02
CA PRO A 112 6.52 -5.71 6.43
C PRO A 112 7.63 -5.80 7.48
N LYS A 113 8.48 -6.83 7.37
CA LYS A 113 9.64 -7.01 8.28
C LYS A 113 10.69 -5.90 8.17
N THR A 114 10.60 -5.05 7.14
CA THR A 114 11.40 -3.82 6.98
C THR A 114 11.07 -2.77 8.05
N VAL A 115 9.94 -2.90 8.75
CA VAL A 115 9.62 -2.11 9.94
C VAL A 115 10.36 -2.70 11.13
N ASN A 116 11.61 -2.24 11.34
CA ASN A 116 12.44 -2.67 12.45
C ASN A 116 12.01 -2.01 13.78
N SER A 117 10.86 -2.42 14.32
CA SER A 117 10.43 -2.01 15.66
C SER A 117 10.78 -3.09 16.67
N SER A 118 11.67 -2.78 17.61
CA SER A 118 11.96 -3.66 18.76
C SER A 118 10.81 -3.78 19.75
N THR A 119 9.75 -2.97 19.60
CA THR A 119 8.61 -2.92 20.52
C THR A 119 7.33 -2.63 19.74
N THR A 120 6.29 -3.43 19.96
CA THR A 120 4.97 -3.21 19.38
C THR A 120 4.27 -2.03 20.05
N THR A 121 3.94 -0.99 19.28
CA THR A 121 3.17 0.17 19.74
C THR A 121 1.66 -0.13 19.66
N PRO A 122 0.80 0.58 20.42
CA PRO A 122 -0.65 0.49 20.26
C PRO A 122 -1.12 0.76 18.83
N GLU A 123 -0.45 1.67 18.10
CA GLU A 123 -0.74 2.02 16.73
C GLU A 123 -0.40 0.88 15.75
N LEU A 124 0.74 0.21 15.94
CA LEU A 124 1.10 -0.99 15.17
C LEU A 124 0.09 -2.12 15.41
N SER A 125 -0.32 -2.31 16.67
CA SER A 125 -1.33 -3.32 17.03
C SER A 125 -2.69 -3.01 16.38
N ALA A 126 -3.11 -1.74 16.39
CA ALA A 126 -4.34 -1.30 15.75
C ALA A 126 -4.30 -1.48 14.22
N LEU A 127 -3.16 -1.21 13.58
CA LEU A 127 -2.96 -1.50 12.16
C LEU A 127 -3.01 -3.01 11.88
N SER A 128 -2.26 -3.80 12.65
CA SER A 128 -2.23 -5.27 12.54
C SER A 128 -3.64 -5.87 12.61
N ALA A 129 -4.46 -5.42 13.57
CA ALA A 129 -5.84 -5.86 13.70
C ALA A 129 -6.68 -5.60 12.43
N LYS A 130 -6.48 -4.44 11.78
CA LYS A 130 -7.16 -4.12 10.51
C LYS A 130 -6.61 -4.93 9.33
N LEU A 131 -5.31 -5.20 9.30
CA LEU A 131 -4.69 -6.03 8.27
C LEU A 131 -5.15 -7.49 8.37
N ALA A 132 -5.38 -7.99 9.59
CA ALA A 132 -5.91 -9.33 9.85
C ALA A 132 -7.35 -9.53 9.34
N GLU A 133 -8.10 -8.46 9.07
CA GLU A 133 -9.41 -8.54 8.40
C GLU A 133 -9.30 -8.86 6.90
N LEU A 134 -8.11 -8.68 6.31
CA LEU A 134 -7.84 -8.96 4.90
C LEU A 134 -7.46 -10.44 4.74
N GLN A 135 -8.06 -11.11 3.77
CA GLN A 135 -7.71 -12.49 3.43
C GLN A 135 -6.68 -12.52 2.29
N ASP A 136 -5.93 -13.62 2.15
CA ASP A 136 -4.92 -13.79 1.09
C ASP A 136 -3.94 -12.60 0.99
N LEU A 137 -3.52 -12.11 2.16
CA LEU A 137 -2.68 -10.93 2.27
C LEU A 137 -1.26 -11.21 1.77
N HIS A 138 -0.75 -10.34 0.91
CA HIS A 138 0.63 -10.35 0.44
C HIS A 138 1.15 -8.94 0.23
N CYS A 139 2.46 -8.78 0.24
CA CYS A 139 3.13 -7.51 0.01
C CYS A 139 4.25 -7.68 -1.01
N PHE A 140 4.39 -6.70 -1.89
CA PHE A 140 5.42 -6.67 -2.91
C PHE A 140 5.88 -5.24 -3.16
N SER A 141 7.06 -5.11 -3.73
CA SER A 141 7.63 -3.85 -4.19
C SER A 141 7.90 -3.90 -5.69
N VAL A 142 7.89 -2.73 -6.33
CA VAL A 142 8.16 -2.56 -7.75
C VAL A 142 9.18 -1.46 -7.93
N GLN A 143 10.36 -1.86 -8.41
CA GLN A 143 11.38 -0.93 -8.86
C GLN A 143 11.16 -0.67 -10.37
N PRO A 144 10.98 0.59 -10.79
CA PRO A 144 10.80 0.89 -12.20
C PRO A 144 12.09 0.63 -12.99
N ASP A 145 11.95 0.08 -14.20
CA ASP A 145 13.10 -0.30 -15.05
C ASP A 145 13.91 0.90 -15.57
N ASN A 146 13.41 2.13 -15.38
CA ASN A 146 14.04 3.36 -15.88
C ASN A 146 15.20 3.87 -14.98
N GLY A 147 15.63 3.10 -13.99
CA GLY A 147 16.68 3.49 -13.04
C GLY A 147 16.23 4.59 -12.06
N GLY A 148 14.92 4.80 -11.91
CA GLY A 148 14.37 5.69 -10.90
C GLY A 148 14.58 5.13 -9.49
N SER A 149 14.92 6.00 -8.54
CA SER A 149 15.08 5.63 -7.14
C SER A 149 13.76 5.40 -6.40
N GLN A 150 12.61 5.65 -7.03
CA GLN A 150 11.31 5.48 -6.40
C GLN A 150 10.85 4.03 -6.52
N VAL A 151 10.58 3.39 -5.38
CA VAL A 151 10.06 2.03 -5.30
C VAL A 151 8.62 2.09 -4.82
N ILE A 152 7.70 1.45 -5.54
CA ILE A 152 6.29 1.38 -5.18
C ILE A 152 6.07 0.12 -4.35
N TYR A 153 5.58 0.26 -3.14
CA TYR A 153 5.20 -0.86 -2.28
C TYR A 153 3.69 -1.04 -2.31
N SER A 154 3.23 -2.27 -2.40
CA SER A 154 1.82 -2.63 -2.43
C SER A 154 1.56 -3.78 -1.48
N LEU A 155 0.62 -3.59 -0.54
CA LEU A 155 0.09 -4.63 0.33
C LEU A 155 -1.35 -4.86 -0.07
N ILE A 156 -1.67 -6.09 -0.47
CA ILE A 156 -2.93 -6.44 -1.13
C ILE A 156 -3.57 -7.63 -0.43
N GLY A 157 -4.87 -7.55 -0.19
CA GLY A 157 -5.67 -8.65 0.33
C GLY A 157 -7.13 -8.53 -0.09
N LYS A 158 -7.90 -9.59 0.15
CA LYS A 158 -9.35 -9.62 -0.10
C LYS A 158 -10.09 -8.98 1.05
N LYS A 159 -11.02 -8.08 0.72
CA LYS A 159 -12.01 -7.52 1.64
C LYS A 159 -13.39 -7.56 1.00
N ALA A 160 -14.37 -8.08 1.74
CA ALA A 160 -15.73 -8.30 1.24
C ALA A 160 -15.74 -9.10 -0.06
N ASN A 161 -16.19 -8.50 -1.17
CA ASN A 161 -16.33 -9.16 -2.47
C ASN A 161 -15.24 -8.78 -3.47
N GLY A 162 -14.13 -8.17 -3.04
CA GLY A 162 -13.05 -7.73 -3.91
C GLY A 162 -11.71 -7.62 -3.21
N TRP A 163 -10.76 -6.99 -3.89
CA TRP A 163 -9.39 -6.79 -3.43
C TRP A 163 -9.14 -5.34 -3.06
N ALA A 164 -8.41 -5.16 -1.98
CA ALA A 164 -8.10 -3.88 -1.39
C ALA A 164 -6.74 -3.93 -0.70
N GLY A 165 -6.26 -2.78 -0.24
CA GLY A 165 -5.08 -2.76 0.59
C GLY A 165 -4.46 -1.38 0.69
N LEU A 166 -3.13 -1.35 0.76
CA LEU A 166 -2.33 -0.15 0.90
C LEU A 166 -1.30 -0.08 -0.23
N VAL A 167 -0.97 1.15 -0.63
CA VAL A 167 0.13 1.46 -1.55
C VAL A 167 0.95 2.60 -0.97
N GLY A 168 2.26 2.48 -1.05
CA GLY A 168 3.21 3.45 -0.53
C GLY A 168 4.37 3.62 -1.50
N ILE A 169 5.14 4.69 -1.34
CA ILE A 169 6.35 4.92 -2.11
C ILE A 169 7.51 5.03 -1.14
N GLY A 170 8.61 4.36 -1.46
CA GLY A 170 9.90 4.55 -0.82
C GLY A 170 10.92 5.08 -1.81
N ILE A 171 12.00 5.66 -1.29
CA ILE A 171 13.21 5.91 -2.07
C ILE A 171 14.21 4.81 -1.75
N TRP A 172 14.66 4.11 -2.77
CA TRP A 172 15.77 3.17 -2.72
C TRP A 172 16.99 3.80 -3.36
N SER A 173 18.06 3.92 -2.59
CA SER A 173 19.37 4.31 -3.10
C SER A 173 20.13 3.03 -3.46
N ASP A 174 20.47 2.87 -4.74
CA ASP A 174 21.41 1.85 -5.16
C ASP A 174 22.74 2.13 -4.45
N ASN A 175 23.16 1.20 -3.58
CA ASN A 175 24.48 1.21 -2.98
C ASN A 175 25.41 0.27 -3.75
#